data_AF-A0A960B653-F1
#
_entry.id   AF-A0A960B653-F1
#
_cell.length_a   1.000
_cell.length_b   1.000
_cell.length_c   1.000
_cell.angle_alpha   90.00
_cell.angle_beta   90.00
_cell.angle_gamma   90.00
#
_symmetry.space_group_name_H-M   'P 1'
#
loop_
_entity.id
_entity.type
_entity.pdbx_description
1 polymer ?
#
loop_
_entity_poly.entity_id
_entity_poly.type
_entity_poly.pdbx_seq_one_letter_code
_entity_poly.pdbx_strand_id
1 'polypeptide(L)'
;MTTPGRGLLAAVTGIRALQLAVWPFAMATAPVTSLAQPLLAGLAWAIAATGTVVTLTRAWLLRRWSASVWWTDALPAAVALLLGGLATQAGHAADFNNAAVAPAIGTALTLGLAVAPGAAVAGGFGLLAAYLLGAWQTVALGPVALTAVAANAVQLAGAPVLVVLLDRALGASRRRAEAAELELAGARARLAAADRQATERTRQYRLLHDTVLSTLSALSRGSLELDRPDVRHRLVADADYLRGLISTGSSTAGMRLVGDLAALNREHAASGLRLHQQLSDLPDELPDEVLAAVSAAVREALNNVLRHSGATEAWVTVTGEQAGQPGAIRVAVTDRGRGFDVAGVRGGIGLRQSIAARLDEVGGGSAVDSEPGQGTSVELWWPR
;
A
#
# COMPACT_ATOMS: atom_id res chain seq x y z
N MET A 1 1.55 10.67 -22.86
CA MET A 1 0.47 11.59 -23.25
C MET A 1 -0.82 11.03 -22.69
N THR A 2 -1.53 11.82 -21.89
CA THR A 2 -2.71 11.41 -21.13
C THR A 2 -3.91 11.13 -22.04
N THR A 3 -4.67 10.07 -21.78
CA THR A 3 -5.99 9.88 -22.39
C THR A 3 -6.91 11.00 -21.88
N PRO A 4 -7.43 11.87 -22.76
CA PRO A 4 -8.35 12.91 -22.35
C PRO A 4 -9.64 12.27 -21.82
N GLY A 5 -10.05 12.66 -20.62
CA GLY A 5 -11.34 12.26 -20.07
C GLY A 5 -12.48 12.73 -20.98
N ARG A 6 -13.58 11.97 -21.03
CA ARG A 6 -14.77 12.31 -21.84
C ARG A 6 -15.26 13.75 -21.61
N GLY A 7 -15.18 14.25 -20.38
CA GLY A 7 -15.54 15.63 -20.03
C GLY A 7 -14.66 16.67 -20.71
N LEU A 8 -13.34 16.44 -20.80
CA LEU A 8 -12.42 17.36 -21.49
C LEU A 8 -12.67 17.38 -23.00
N LEU A 9 -12.87 16.21 -23.62
CA LEU A 9 -13.22 16.12 -25.05
C LEU A 9 -14.54 16.83 -25.35
N ALA A 10 -15.56 16.65 -24.51
CA ALA A 10 -16.84 17.34 -24.65
C ALA A 10 -16.70 18.86 -24.52
N ALA A 11 -15.97 19.34 -23.52
CA ALA A 11 -15.70 20.77 -23.32
C ALA A 11 -14.96 21.39 -24.51
N VAL A 12 -13.89 20.75 -24.98
CA VAL A 12 -13.16 21.22 -26.18
C VAL A 12 -14.07 21.20 -27.40
N THR A 13 -14.85 20.13 -27.62
CA THR A 13 -15.81 20.06 -28.74
C THR A 13 -16.79 21.22 -28.71
N GLY A 14 -17.35 21.56 -27.54
CA GLY A 14 -18.27 22.69 -27.37
C GLY A 14 -17.62 24.04 -27.70
N ILE A 15 -16.41 24.31 -27.19
CA ILE A 15 -15.66 25.53 -27.48
C ILE A 15 -15.36 25.65 -28.98
N ARG A 16 -14.91 24.55 -29.61
CA ARG A 16 -14.57 24.52 -31.04
C ARG A 16 -15.81 24.74 -31.91
N ALA A 17 -16.95 24.16 -31.55
CA ALA A 17 -18.22 24.40 -32.23
C ALA A 17 -18.66 25.87 -32.15
N LEU A 18 -18.53 26.49 -30.96
CA LEU A 18 -18.83 27.92 -30.78
C LEU A 18 -17.93 28.79 -31.68
N GLN A 19 -16.62 28.51 -31.70
CA GLN A 19 -15.67 29.24 -32.54
C GLN A 19 -15.96 29.14 -34.04
N LEU A 20 -16.40 27.97 -34.51
CA LEU A 20 -16.81 27.79 -35.91
C LEU A 20 -18.09 28.55 -36.24
N ALA A 21 -19.00 28.72 -35.27
CA ALA A 21 -20.25 29.45 -35.45
C ALA A 21 -20.09 30.98 -35.46
N VAL A 22 -18.97 31.52 -34.95
CA VAL A 22 -18.70 32.97 -34.88
C VAL A 22 -18.83 33.64 -36.24
N TRP A 23 -18.15 33.11 -37.28
CA TRP A 23 -18.11 33.76 -38.59
C TRP A 23 -19.44 33.71 -39.35
N PRO A 24 -20.15 32.56 -39.45
CA PRO A 24 -21.49 32.52 -40.03
C PRO A 24 -22.46 33.50 -39.35
N PHE A 25 -22.39 33.62 -38.02
CA PHE A 25 -23.20 34.57 -37.27
C PHE A 25 -22.81 36.03 -37.57
N ALA A 26 -21.51 36.33 -37.65
CA ALA A 26 -21.03 37.64 -38.05
C ALA A 26 -21.49 38.01 -39.46
N MET A 27 -21.44 37.09 -40.42
CA MET A 27 -21.90 37.34 -41.80
C MET A 27 -23.42 37.46 -41.93
N ALA A 28 -24.18 36.89 -41.00
CA ALA A 28 -25.63 37.09 -40.94
C ALA A 28 -26.03 38.50 -40.46
N THR A 29 -25.11 39.23 -39.81
CA THR A 29 -25.39 40.51 -39.14
C THR A 29 -24.56 41.68 -39.65
N ALA A 30 -23.43 41.41 -40.31
CA ALA A 30 -22.51 42.42 -40.83
C ALA A 30 -22.70 42.69 -42.34
N PRO A 31 -22.44 43.92 -42.82
CA PRO A 31 -22.50 44.24 -44.24
C PRO A 31 -21.36 43.55 -45.00
N VAL A 32 -21.70 42.86 -46.11
CA VAL A 32 -20.77 42.10 -46.98
C VAL A 32 -19.65 42.97 -47.58
N THR A 33 -19.80 44.30 -47.53
CA THR A 33 -18.81 45.27 -48.00
C THR A 33 -17.48 45.20 -47.25
N SER A 34 -17.42 44.52 -46.11
CA SER A 34 -16.17 44.29 -45.36
C SER A 34 -15.23 43.25 -46.00
N LEU A 35 -15.74 42.46 -46.97
CA LEU A 35 -14.98 41.43 -47.67
C LEU A 35 -14.52 41.95 -49.03
N ALA A 36 -13.22 41.83 -49.31
CA ALA A 36 -12.67 42.06 -50.64
C ALA A 36 -12.99 40.87 -51.57
N GLN A 37 -12.99 39.65 -51.03
CA GLN A 37 -13.25 38.41 -51.78
C GLN A 37 -14.15 37.44 -50.98
N PRO A 38 -15.49 37.57 -51.07
CA PRO A 38 -16.41 36.76 -50.27
C PRO A 38 -16.27 35.24 -50.45
N LEU A 39 -16.03 34.78 -51.68
CA LEU A 39 -15.80 33.36 -51.98
C LEU A 39 -14.53 32.82 -51.29
N LEU A 40 -13.48 33.63 -51.24
CA LEU A 40 -12.23 33.26 -50.57
C LEU A 40 -12.41 33.18 -49.04
N ALA A 41 -13.20 34.08 -48.47
CA ALA A 41 -13.55 34.04 -47.04
C ALA A 41 -14.34 32.77 -46.69
N GLY A 42 -15.32 32.40 -47.53
CA GLY A 42 -16.07 31.15 -47.37
C GLY A 42 -15.18 29.91 -47.49
N LEU A 43 -14.23 29.90 -48.43
CA LEU A 43 -13.24 28.82 -48.56
C LEU A 43 -12.33 28.73 -47.33
N ALA A 44 -11.84 29.85 -46.81
CA ALA A 44 -11.02 29.90 -45.60
C ALA A 44 -11.78 29.30 -44.40
N TRP A 45 -13.04 29.67 -44.22
CA TRP A 45 -13.90 29.09 -43.19
C TRP A 45 -14.07 27.57 -43.38
N ALA A 46 -14.37 27.12 -44.59
CA ALA A 46 -14.57 25.70 -44.88
C ALA A 46 -13.33 24.87 -44.57
N ILE A 47 -12.13 25.35 -44.93
CA ILE A 47 -10.85 24.69 -44.63
C ILE A 47 -10.66 24.56 -43.11
N ALA A 48 -10.86 25.65 -42.35
CA ALA A 48 -10.74 25.63 -40.89
C ALA A 48 -11.78 24.71 -40.23
N ALA A 49 -13.02 24.73 -40.72
CA ALA A 49 -14.11 23.87 -40.25
C ALA A 49 -13.83 22.39 -40.49
N THR A 50 -13.43 22.03 -41.71
CA THR A 50 -13.06 20.64 -42.04
C THR A 50 -11.92 20.16 -41.16
N GLY A 51 -10.87 20.97 -40.99
CA GLY A 51 -9.74 20.57 -40.14
C GLY A 51 -10.14 20.36 -38.68
N THR A 52 -10.96 21.25 -38.14
CA THR A 52 -11.51 21.14 -36.78
C THR A 52 -12.35 19.86 -36.63
N VAL A 53 -13.27 19.60 -37.55
CA VAL A 53 -14.15 18.43 -37.52
C VAL A 53 -13.33 17.14 -37.59
N VAL A 54 -12.41 17.01 -38.56
CA VAL A 54 -11.55 15.82 -38.70
C VAL A 54 -10.77 15.55 -37.42
N THR A 55 -10.23 16.60 -36.81
CA THR A 55 -9.44 16.50 -35.57
C THR A 55 -10.29 16.04 -34.40
N LEU A 56 -11.47 16.62 -34.20
CA LEU A 56 -12.38 16.24 -33.12
C LEU A 56 -12.95 14.84 -33.31
N THR A 57 -13.38 14.48 -34.52
CA THR A 57 -13.86 13.13 -34.85
C THR A 57 -12.77 12.10 -34.52
N ARG A 58 -11.52 12.36 -34.92
CA ARG A 58 -10.40 11.47 -34.62
C ARG A 58 -10.11 11.39 -33.12
N ALA A 59 -10.17 12.51 -32.40
CA ALA A 59 -9.99 12.53 -30.95
C ALA A 59 -11.09 11.73 -30.21
N TRP A 60 -12.33 11.81 -30.67
CA TRP A 60 -13.46 11.02 -30.14
C TRP A 60 -13.33 9.52 -30.45
N LEU A 61 -12.96 9.17 -31.69
CA LEU A 61 -12.77 7.77 -32.11
C LEU A 61 -11.61 7.11 -31.39
N LEU A 62 -10.46 7.77 -31.32
CA LEU A 62 -9.26 7.21 -30.70
C LEU A 62 -9.22 7.38 -29.18
N ARG A 63 -10.12 8.19 -28.62
CA ARG A 63 -10.14 8.61 -27.20
C ARG A 63 -8.78 9.10 -26.70
N ARG A 64 -8.00 9.71 -27.59
CA ARG A 64 -6.68 10.27 -27.29
C ARG A 64 -6.37 11.42 -28.23
N TRP A 65 -5.61 12.36 -27.69
CA TRP A 65 -4.93 13.33 -28.53
C TRP A 65 -3.79 12.66 -29.31
N SER A 66 -3.54 13.17 -30.50
CA SER A 66 -2.58 12.59 -31.45
C SER A 66 -1.82 13.71 -32.13
N ALA A 67 -0.53 13.49 -32.42
CA ALA A 67 0.29 14.41 -33.21
C ALA A 67 -0.26 14.66 -34.63
N SER A 68 -1.23 13.86 -35.10
CA SER A 68 -1.96 14.13 -36.34
C SER A 68 -2.63 15.51 -36.38
N VAL A 69 -2.87 16.16 -35.23
CA VAL A 69 -3.38 17.54 -35.12
C VAL A 69 -2.58 18.53 -35.96
N TRP A 70 -1.29 18.27 -36.20
CA TRP A 70 -0.48 19.09 -37.12
C TRP A 70 -1.07 19.19 -38.52
N TRP A 71 -1.45 18.05 -39.08
CA TRP A 71 -1.92 17.96 -40.46
C TRP A 71 -3.43 18.08 -40.56
N THR A 72 -4.16 17.68 -39.51
CA THR A 72 -5.61 17.73 -39.50
C THR A 72 -6.16 19.07 -39.04
N ASP A 73 -5.46 19.86 -38.23
CA ASP A 73 -5.97 21.14 -37.69
C ASP A 73 -5.00 22.31 -37.95
N ALA A 74 -3.74 22.19 -37.49
CA ALA A 74 -2.79 23.32 -37.50
C ALA A 74 -2.45 23.82 -38.91
N LEU A 75 -2.14 22.91 -39.83
CA LEU A 75 -1.86 23.28 -41.21
C LEU A 75 -3.10 23.87 -41.93
N PRO A 76 -4.30 23.24 -41.88
CA PRO A 76 -5.53 23.86 -42.37
C PRO A 76 -5.82 25.24 -41.77
N ALA A 77 -5.64 25.41 -40.47
CA ALA A 77 -5.84 26.69 -39.79
C ALA A 77 -4.85 27.76 -40.26
N ALA A 78 -3.57 27.41 -40.46
CA ALA A 78 -2.57 28.33 -41.01
C ALA A 78 -2.92 28.78 -42.44
N VAL A 79 -3.33 27.84 -43.30
CA VAL A 79 -3.79 28.16 -44.66
C VAL A 79 -5.04 29.04 -44.61
N ALA A 80 -6.02 28.70 -43.76
CA ALA A 80 -7.23 29.47 -43.58
C ALA A 80 -6.95 30.89 -43.08
N LEU A 81 -5.98 31.09 -42.17
CA LEU A 81 -5.58 32.41 -41.69
C LEU A 81 -5.02 33.30 -42.81
N LEU A 82 -4.19 32.73 -43.69
CA LEU A 82 -3.66 33.42 -44.86
C LEU A 82 -4.80 33.83 -45.81
N LEU A 83 -5.64 32.87 -46.20
CA LEU A 83 -6.74 33.10 -47.14
C LEU A 83 -7.80 34.06 -46.56
N GLY A 84 -8.13 33.91 -45.27
CA GLY A 84 -9.10 34.75 -44.57
C GLY A 84 -8.64 36.19 -44.46
N GLY A 85 -7.36 36.43 -44.20
CA GLY A 85 -6.79 37.78 -44.20
C GLY A 85 -6.80 38.42 -45.59
N LEU A 86 -6.39 37.67 -46.63
CA LEU A 86 -6.43 38.13 -48.03
C LEU A 86 -7.85 38.36 -48.55
N ALA A 87 -8.85 37.71 -47.97
CA ALA A 87 -10.25 37.85 -48.34
C ALA A 87 -10.93 39.09 -47.75
N THR A 88 -10.35 39.70 -46.71
CA THR A 88 -10.90 40.89 -46.03
C THR A 88 -10.34 42.19 -46.59
N GLN A 89 -11.12 43.27 -46.50
CA GLN A 89 -10.60 44.61 -46.77
C GLN A 89 -9.56 45.03 -45.71
N ALA A 90 -8.68 45.97 -46.08
CA ALA A 90 -7.73 46.56 -45.15
C ALA A 90 -8.47 47.15 -43.93
N GLY A 91 -8.06 46.77 -42.73
CA GLY A 91 -8.70 47.21 -41.49
C GLY A 91 -9.67 46.19 -40.91
N HIS A 92 -9.98 45.10 -41.63
CA HIS A 92 -10.98 44.12 -41.20
C HIS A 92 -10.42 42.70 -41.02
N ALA A 93 -9.12 42.50 -41.29
CA ALA A 93 -8.46 41.20 -41.12
C ALA A 93 -8.28 40.80 -39.64
N ALA A 94 -8.40 41.75 -38.71
CA ALA A 94 -8.29 41.53 -37.27
C ALA A 94 -9.63 41.34 -36.55
N ASP A 95 -10.74 41.59 -37.25
CA ASP A 95 -12.08 41.54 -36.66
C ASP A 95 -12.79 40.24 -37.07
N PHE A 96 -14.08 40.12 -36.71
CA PHE A 96 -14.92 38.96 -37.02
C PHE A 96 -15.14 38.71 -38.52
N ASN A 97 -14.71 39.63 -39.41
CA ASN A 97 -14.77 39.43 -40.85
C ASN A 97 -13.76 38.38 -41.33
N ASN A 98 -12.65 38.20 -40.62
CA ASN A 98 -11.69 37.14 -40.92
C ASN A 98 -12.19 35.81 -40.37
N ALA A 99 -12.64 34.94 -41.27
CA ALA A 99 -13.29 33.67 -40.93
C ALA A 99 -12.42 32.67 -40.18
N ALA A 100 -11.09 32.85 -40.21
CA ALA A 100 -10.14 31.89 -39.69
C ALA A 100 -9.62 32.19 -38.28
N VAL A 101 -9.79 33.42 -37.77
CA VAL A 101 -9.17 33.84 -36.49
C VAL A 101 -9.73 33.04 -35.31
N ALA A 102 -11.06 33.03 -35.14
CA ALA A 102 -11.71 32.30 -34.05
C ALA A 102 -11.39 30.79 -34.04
N PRO A 103 -11.50 30.05 -35.18
CA PRO A 103 -11.09 28.65 -35.19
C PRO A 103 -9.59 28.46 -35.02
N ALA A 104 -8.72 29.35 -35.52
CA ALA A 104 -7.28 29.20 -35.31
C ALA A 104 -6.88 29.35 -33.83
N ILE A 105 -7.55 30.20 -33.06
CA ILE A 105 -7.35 30.30 -31.60
C ILE A 105 -7.66 28.96 -30.92
N GLY A 106 -8.73 28.28 -31.32
CA GLY A 106 -9.02 26.93 -30.81
C GLY A 106 -8.05 25.85 -31.29
N THR A 107 -7.49 26.00 -32.49
CA THR A 107 -6.41 25.13 -32.97
C THR A 107 -5.16 25.30 -32.10
N ALA A 108 -4.82 26.54 -31.72
CA ALA A 108 -3.72 26.86 -30.82
C ALA A 108 -3.92 26.25 -29.41
N LEU A 109 -5.14 26.30 -28.87
CA LEU A 109 -5.49 25.60 -27.62
C LEU A 109 -5.34 24.07 -27.76
N THR A 110 -5.80 23.51 -28.88
CA THR A 110 -5.75 22.07 -29.13
C THR A 110 -4.32 21.57 -29.28
N LEU A 111 -3.42 22.35 -29.90
CA LEU A 111 -1.99 22.08 -29.94
C LEU A 111 -1.41 21.97 -28.52
N GLY A 112 -1.75 22.91 -27.63
CA GLY A 112 -1.34 22.87 -26.22
C GLY A 112 -1.76 21.59 -25.49
N LEU A 113 -2.92 21.04 -25.84
CA LEU A 113 -3.44 19.79 -25.25
C LEU A 113 -2.87 18.53 -25.90
N ALA A 114 -2.54 18.60 -27.19
CA ALA A 114 -2.39 17.41 -28.03
C ALA A 114 -0.95 17.06 -28.41
N VAL A 115 0.00 17.98 -28.30
CA VAL A 115 1.39 17.75 -28.69
C VAL A 115 2.36 18.12 -27.56
N ALA A 116 3.64 17.78 -27.75
CA ALA A 116 4.67 18.10 -26.76
C ALA A 116 4.79 19.62 -26.54
N PRO A 117 5.15 20.10 -25.34
CA PRO A 117 5.16 21.53 -25.00
C PRO A 117 5.90 22.43 -26.01
N GLY A 118 7.13 22.07 -26.39
CA GLY A 118 7.91 22.85 -27.35
C GLY A 118 7.27 22.87 -28.74
N ALA A 119 6.67 21.75 -29.15
CA ALA A 119 5.97 21.62 -30.42
C ALA A 119 4.67 22.46 -30.42
N ALA A 120 3.93 22.48 -29.30
CA ALA A 120 2.72 23.30 -29.16
C ALA A 120 3.02 24.79 -29.28
N VAL A 121 4.09 25.26 -28.60
CA VAL A 121 4.53 26.66 -28.68
C VAL A 121 4.95 27.01 -30.11
N ALA A 122 5.78 26.17 -30.74
CA ALA A 122 6.18 26.37 -32.13
C ALA A 122 4.98 26.44 -33.09
N GLY A 123 3.97 25.59 -32.87
CA GLY A 123 2.73 25.61 -33.65
C GLY A 123 1.92 26.90 -33.47
N GLY A 124 1.82 27.41 -32.24
CA GLY A 124 1.21 28.72 -31.95
C GLY A 124 1.91 29.88 -32.68
N PHE A 125 3.25 29.90 -32.67
CA PHE A 125 4.02 30.88 -33.43
C PHE A 125 3.89 30.71 -34.96
N GLY A 126 3.73 29.48 -35.44
CA GLY A 126 3.42 29.21 -36.84
C GLY A 126 2.06 29.79 -37.27
N LEU A 127 1.03 29.61 -36.44
CA LEU A 127 -0.28 30.22 -36.65
C LEU A 127 -0.22 31.75 -36.59
N LEU A 128 0.55 32.31 -35.65
CA LEU A 128 0.79 33.75 -35.58
C LEU A 128 1.44 34.27 -36.87
N ALA A 129 2.48 33.60 -37.38
CA ALA A 129 3.14 34.01 -38.61
C ALA A 129 2.17 33.99 -39.80
N ALA A 130 1.36 32.94 -39.93
CA ALA A 130 0.32 32.85 -40.95
C ALA A 130 -0.73 33.97 -40.82
N TYR A 131 -1.14 34.29 -39.60
CA TYR A 131 -2.06 35.39 -39.32
C TYR A 131 -1.48 36.75 -39.75
N LEU A 132 -0.24 37.07 -39.36
CA LEU A 132 0.40 38.34 -39.68
C LEU A 132 0.61 38.51 -41.20
N LEU A 133 0.98 37.43 -41.88
CA LEU A 133 1.10 37.41 -43.34
C LEU A 133 -0.25 37.64 -44.04
N GLY A 134 -1.31 36.99 -43.57
CA GLY A 134 -2.66 37.20 -44.11
C GLY A 134 -3.21 38.59 -43.80
N ALA A 135 -2.93 39.12 -42.63
CA ALA A 135 -3.42 40.41 -42.14
C ALA A 135 -2.52 41.60 -42.52
N TRP A 136 -1.52 41.42 -43.38
CA TRP A 136 -0.48 42.43 -43.63
C TRP A 136 -1.05 43.80 -44.04
N GLN A 137 -2.11 43.81 -44.85
CA GLN A 137 -2.79 45.04 -45.31
C GLN A 137 -3.41 45.81 -44.13
N THR A 138 -3.90 45.10 -43.12
CA THR A 138 -4.44 45.70 -41.89
C THR A 138 -3.32 46.19 -40.98
N VAL A 139 -2.20 45.46 -40.89
CA VAL A 139 -0.99 45.89 -40.18
C VAL A 139 -0.44 47.21 -40.75
N ALA A 140 -0.50 47.36 -42.08
CA ALA A 140 -0.02 48.54 -42.78
C ALA A 140 -0.83 49.83 -42.49
N LEU A 141 -2.02 49.75 -41.90
CA LEU A 141 -2.86 50.92 -41.57
C LEU A 141 -2.38 51.70 -40.32
N GLY A 142 -1.40 51.17 -39.60
CA GLY A 142 -0.77 51.87 -38.48
C GLY A 142 -1.41 51.59 -37.10
N PRO A 143 -1.14 52.46 -36.10
CA PRO A 143 -1.25 52.11 -34.67
C PRO A 143 -2.63 51.66 -34.19
N VAL A 144 -3.71 52.20 -34.75
CA VAL A 144 -5.08 51.84 -34.31
C VAL A 144 -5.40 50.39 -34.66
N ALA A 145 -5.09 49.96 -35.89
CA ALA A 145 -5.29 48.58 -36.33
C ALA A 145 -4.35 47.59 -35.60
N LEU A 146 -3.18 48.05 -35.15
CA LEU A 146 -2.24 47.22 -34.40
C LEU A 146 -2.80 46.72 -33.06
N THR A 147 -3.76 47.43 -32.44
CA THR A 147 -4.35 46.98 -31.16
C THR A 147 -5.15 45.68 -31.30
N ALA A 148 -6.02 45.60 -32.32
CA ALA A 148 -6.79 44.40 -32.63
C ALA A 148 -5.89 43.25 -33.13
N VAL A 149 -4.91 43.57 -33.99
CA VAL A 149 -3.91 42.59 -34.43
C VAL A 149 -3.12 42.02 -33.25
N ALA A 150 -2.69 42.87 -32.32
CA ALA A 150 -1.96 42.45 -31.12
C ALA A 150 -2.82 41.55 -30.22
N ALA A 151 -4.11 41.85 -30.05
CA ALA A 151 -5.02 41.02 -29.25
C ALA A 151 -5.14 39.59 -29.82
N ASN A 152 -5.26 39.45 -31.14
CA ASN A 152 -5.28 38.13 -31.79
C ASN A 152 -3.92 37.44 -31.73
N ALA A 153 -2.83 38.20 -31.91
CA ALA A 153 -1.48 37.66 -31.84
C ALA A 153 -1.16 37.05 -30.47
N VAL A 154 -1.56 37.74 -29.39
CA VAL A 154 -1.43 37.25 -28.01
C VAL A 154 -2.24 35.97 -27.82
N GLN A 155 -3.45 35.89 -28.37
CA GLN A 155 -4.27 34.68 -28.25
C GLN A 155 -3.65 33.49 -29.01
N LEU A 156 -3.16 33.68 -30.24
CA LEU A 156 -2.59 32.60 -31.05
C LEU A 156 -1.28 32.04 -30.47
N ALA A 157 -0.35 32.91 -30.04
CA ALA A 157 0.91 32.49 -29.46
C ALA A 157 0.77 32.11 -27.98
N GLY A 158 -0.08 32.82 -27.23
CA GLY A 158 -0.24 32.67 -25.79
C GLY A 158 -1.11 31.48 -25.39
N ALA A 159 -2.13 31.11 -26.16
CA ALA A 159 -3.01 29.98 -25.85
C ALA A 159 -2.26 28.65 -25.59
N PRO A 160 -1.37 28.17 -26.49
CA PRO A 160 -0.64 26.92 -26.25
C PRO A 160 0.32 27.04 -25.07
N VAL A 161 0.94 28.22 -24.86
CA VAL A 161 1.81 28.50 -23.71
C VAL A 161 1.02 28.37 -22.41
N LEU A 162 -0.15 29.01 -22.34
CA LEU A 162 -1.02 28.96 -21.17
C LEU A 162 -1.48 27.53 -20.86
N VAL A 163 -1.91 26.77 -21.87
CA VAL A 163 -2.30 25.36 -21.68
C VAL A 163 -1.14 24.53 -21.16
N VAL A 164 0.06 24.70 -21.71
CA VAL A 164 1.27 24.01 -21.26
C VAL A 164 1.63 24.37 -19.81
N LEU A 165 1.50 25.65 -19.42
CA LEU A 165 1.75 26.09 -18.05
C LEU A 165 0.72 25.52 -17.07
N LEU A 166 -0.56 25.51 -17.46
CA LEU A 166 -1.63 24.93 -16.67
C LEU A 166 -1.44 23.42 -16.48
N ASP A 167 -1.10 22.67 -17.54
CA ASP A 167 -0.82 21.24 -17.45
C ASP A 167 0.35 20.96 -16.50
N ARG A 168 1.43 21.75 -16.59
CA ARG A 168 2.57 21.64 -15.66
C ARG A 168 2.19 21.95 -14.21
N ALA A 169 1.43 23.02 -13.98
CA ALA A 169 1.00 23.42 -12.64
C ALA A 169 0.07 22.37 -12.01
N LEU A 170 -0.91 21.88 -12.77
CA LEU A 170 -1.83 20.82 -12.34
C LEU A 170 -1.09 19.51 -12.10
N GLY A 171 -0.15 19.14 -12.98
CA GLY A 171 0.70 17.97 -12.79
C GLY A 171 1.57 18.05 -11.54
N ALA A 172 2.14 19.23 -11.25
CA ALA A 172 2.88 19.46 -10.00
C ALA A 172 1.97 19.39 -8.77
N SER A 173 0.75 19.95 -8.85
CA SER A 173 -0.24 19.88 -7.77
C SER A 173 -0.67 18.44 -7.47
N ARG A 174 -0.91 17.63 -8.50
CA ARG A 174 -1.26 16.20 -8.34
C ARG A 174 -0.15 15.41 -7.67
N ARG A 175 1.10 15.59 -8.11
CA ARG A 175 2.27 14.93 -7.49
C ARG A 175 2.44 15.30 -6.02
N ARG A 176 2.18 16.57 -5.66
CA ARG A 176 2.21 17.01 -4.25
C ARG A 176 1.10 16.38 -3.42
N ALA A 177 -0.10 16.26 -3.99
CA ALA A 177 -1.23 15.61 -3.32
C ALA A 177 -0.94 14.11 -3.08
N GLU A 178 -0.47 13.39 -4.10
CA GLU A 178 -0.08 11.98 -3.99
C GLU A 178 1.03 11.77 -2.95
N ALA A 179 2.04 12.64 -2.93
CA ALA A 179 3.11 12.58 -1.92
C ALA A 179 2.58 12.80 -0.50
N ALA A 180 1.69 13.77 -0.30
CA ALA A 180 1.07 14.04 1.00
C ALA A 180 0.17 12.88 1.48
N GLU A 181 -0.55 12.23 0.57
CA GLU A 181 -1.37 11.06 0.88
C GLU A 181 -0.50 9.87 1.33
N LEU A 182 0.63 9.63 0.65
CA LEU A 182 1.59 8.59 1.03
C LEU A 182 2.22 8.88 2.40
N GLU A 183 2.57 10.12 2.69
CA GLU A 183 3.12 10.54 3.99
C GLU A 183 2.10 10.31 5.12
N LEU A 184 0.85 10.71 4.90
CA LEU A 184 -0.24 10.50 5.86
C LEU A 184 -0.51 9.00 6.09
N ALA A 185 -0.50 8.19 5.04
CA ALA A 185 -0.65 6.75 5.14
C ALA A 185 0.50 6.13 5.95
N GLY A 186 1.74 6.57 5.73
CA GLY A 186 2.91 6.16 6.49
C GLY A 186 2.82 6.54 7.97
N ALA A 187 2.39 7.76 8.27
CA ALA A 187 2.19 8.22 9.65
C ALA A 187 1.13 7.39 10.40
N ARG A 188 -0.01 7.10 9.73
CA ARG A 188 -1.07 6.25 10.29
C ARG A 188 -0.59 4.83 10.58
N ALA A 189 0.22 4.24 9.69
CA ALA A 189 0.78 2.91 9.90
C ALA A 189 1.71 2.86 11.13
N ARG A 190 2.54 3.91 11.34
CA ARG A 190 3.41 4.00 12.53
C ARG A 190 2.61 4.12 13.83
N LEU A 191 1.57 4.95 13.85
CA LEU A 191 0.68 5.08 15.01
C LEU A 191 -0.01 3.76 15.33
N ALA A 192 -0.53 3.06 14.32
CA ALA A 192 -1.15 1.75 14.51
C ALA A 192 -0.16 0.68 15.01
N ALA A 193 1.10 0.73 14.58
CA ALA A 193 2.14 -0.17 15.09
C ALA A 193 2.49 0.14 16.55
N ALA A 194 2.61 1.42 16.91
CA ALA A 194 2.86 1.85 18.29
C ALA A 194 1.72 1.45 19.24
N ASP A 195 0.46 1.58 18.80
CA ASP A 195 -0.72 1.19 19.58
C ASP A 195 -0.78 -0.33 19.84
N ARG A 196 -0.44 -1.15 18.83
CA ARG A 196 -0.29 -2.61 19.00
C ARG A 196 0.77 -2.94 20.05
N GLN A 197 1.94 -2.29 20.00
CA GLN A 197 3.01 -2.51 20.96
C GLN A 197 2.61 -2.08 22.39
N ALA A 198 1.90 -0.96 22.54
CA ALA A 198 1.41 -0.50 23.83
C ALA A 198 0.37 -1.46 24.43
N THR A 199 -0.53 -1.99 23.59
CA THR A 199 -1.52 -2.99 23.99
C THR A 199 -0.85 -4.28 24.47
N GLU A 200 0.15 -4.77 23.75
CA GLU A 200 0.89 -5.97 24.13
C GLU A 200 1.64 -5.79 25.46
N ARG A 201 2.31 -4.64 25.66
CA ARG A 201 2.94 -4.30 26.96
C ARG A 201 1.93 -4.27 28.10
N THR A 202 0.75 -3.68 27.88
CA THR A 202 -0.31 -3.63 28.89
C THR A 202 -0.80 -5.05 29.23
N ARG A 203 -0.92 -5.92 28.23
CA ARG A 203 -1.27 -7.33 28.43
C ARG A 203 -0.20 -8.07 29.24
N GLN A 204 1.08 -7.86 28.94
CA GLN A 204 2.20 -8.41 29.71
C GLN A 204 2.15 -7.96 31.18
N TYR A 205 1.94 -6.66 31.45
CA TYR A 205 1.82 -6.16 32.82
C TYR A 205 0.64 -6.76 33.57
N ARG A 206 -0.52 -6.95 32.93
CA ARG A 206 -1.68 -7.61 33.56
C ARG A 206 -1.36 -9.06 33.93
N LEU A 207 -0.72 -9.82 33.04
CA LEU A 207 -0.32 -11.19 33.33
C LEU A 207 0.65 -11.27 34.52
N LEU A 208 1.65 -10.38 34.57
CA LEU A 208 2.57 -10.29 35.72
C LEU A 208 1.85 -9.89 37.01
N HIS A 209 0.92 -8.95 36.93
CA HIS A 209 0.19 -8.44 38.09
C HIS A 209 -0.74 -9.49 38.68
N ASP A 210 -1.52 -10.17 37.83
CA ASP A 210 -2.54 -11.13 38.26
C ASP A 210 -1.96 -12.44 38.78
N THR A 211 -0.73 -12.78 38.37
CA THR A 211 -0.05 -14.01 38.82
C THR A 211 0.86 -13.77 40.01
N VAL A 212 1.87 -12.90 39.88
CA VAL A 212 2.97 -12.81 40.86
C VAL A 212 2.75 -11.71 41.90
N LEU A 213 2.33 -10.52 41.47
CA LEU A 213 2.13 -9.40 42.41
C LEU A 213 0.92 -9.62 43.31
N SER A 214 -0.12 -10.30 42.81
CA SER A 214 -1.31 -10.63 43.59
C SER A 214 -0.99 -11.54 44.79
N THR A 215 -0.23 -12.61 44.59
CA THR A 215 0.23 -13.52 45.65
C THR A 215 1.21 -12.85 46.60
N LEU A 216 2.19 -12.10 46.11
CA LEU A 216 3.12 -11.33 46.96
C LEU A 216 2.39 -10.27 47.81
N SER A 217 1.39 -9.59 47.25
CA SER A 217 0.56 -8.61 47.97
C SER A 217 -0.36 -9.26 49.01
N ALA A 218 -0.83 -10.48 48.76
CA ALA A 218 -1.63 -11.23 49.72
C ALA A 218 -0.78 -11.78 50.88
N LEU A 219 0.49 -12.09 50.64
CA LEU A 219 1.45 -12.46 51.68
C LEU A 219 1.92 -11.27 52.51
N SER A 220 2.24 -10.14 51.89
CA SER A 220 2.72 -8.95 52.61
C SER A 220 1.68 -8.37 53.57
N ARG A 221 0.39 -8.54 53.28
CA ARG A 221 -0.74 -8.12 54.13
C ARG A 221 -1.08 -9.12 55.24
N GLY A 222 -0.37 -10.24 55.35
CA GLY A 222 -0.65 -11.29 56.35
C GLY A 222 -1.94 -12.06 56.11
N SER A 223 -2.58 -11.89 54.94
CA SER A 223 -3.85 -12.55 54.57
C SER A 223 -3.69 -14.01 54.13
N LEU A 224 -2.46 -14.50 54.00
CA LEU A 224 -2.13 -15.89 53.69
C LEU A 224 -1.14 -16.44 54.73
N GLU A 225 -1.52 -17.50 55.43
CA GLU A 225 -0.64 -18.22 56.34
C GLU A 225 0.35 -19.09 55.54
N LEU A 226 1.65 -18.82 55.68
CA LEU A 226 2.76 -19.52 55.02
C LEU A 226 2.84 -21.03 55.34
N ASP A 227 2.11 -21.48 56.36
CA ASP A 227 2.11 -22.87 56.81
C ASP A 227 1.09 -23.75 56.05
N ARG A 228 0.20 -23.15 55.25
CA ARG A 228 -0.70 -23.92 54.39
C ARG A 228 0.07 -24.48 53.18
N PRO A 229 -0.01 -25.80 52.91
CA PRO A 229 0.70 -26.42 51.78
C PRO A 229 0.29 -25.80 50.44
N ASP A 230 -0.97 -25.44 50.26
CA ASP A 230 -1.52 -24.84 49.04
C ASP A 230 -0.86 -23.48 48.70
N VAL A 231 -0.51 -22.71 49.73
CA VAL A 231 0.13 -21.39 49.59
C VAL A 231 1.61 -21.56 49.25
N ARG A 232 2.29 -22.52 49.86
CA ARG A 232 3.68 -22.88 49.53
C ARG A 232 3.81 -23.37 48.09
N HIS A 233 2.90 -24.24 47.64
CA HIS A 233 2.89 -24.71 46.25
C HIS A 233 2.70 -23.55 45.26
N ARG A 234 1.81 -22.61 45.56
CA ARG A 234 1.55 -21.45 44.71
C ARG A 234 2.73 -20.49 44.65
N LEU A 235 3.41 -20.25 45.77
CA LEU A 235 4.63 -19.45 45.85
C LEU A 235 5.81 -20.05 45.09
N VAL A 236 5.99 -21.37 45.18
CA VAL A 236 7.03 -22.07 44.42
C VAL A 236 6.73 -21.98 42.93
N ALA A 237 5.47 -22.16 42.51
CA ALA A 237 5.07 -21.99 41.12
C ALA A 237 5.30 -20.56 40.60
N ASP A 238 4.98 -19.52 41.39
CA ASP A 238 5.20 -18.12 41.03
C ASP A 238 6.71 -17.77 41.00
N ALA A 239 7.52 -18.34 41.90
CA ALA A 239 8.96 -18.16 41.92
C ALA A 239 9.65 -18.86 40.74
N ASP A 240 9.21 -20.07 40.37
CA ASP A 240 9.71 -20.79 39.21
C ASP A 240 9.30 -20.07 37.90
N TYR A 241 8.11 -19.48 37.86
CA TYR A 241 7.67 -18.62 36.75
C TYR A 241 8.55 -17.37 36.59
N LEU A 242 8.83 -16.65 37.69
CA LEU A 242 9.76 -15.51 37.70
C LEU A 242 11.18 -15.91 37.30
N ARG A 243 11.66 -17.06 37.81
CA ARG A 243 12.99 -17.56 37.49
C ARG A 243 13.11 -17.93 36.02
N GLY A 244 12.06 -18.51 35.43
CA GLY A 244 11.95 -18.76 33.99
C GLY A 244 11.96 -17.47 33.16
N LEU A 245 11.24 -16.43 33.58
CA LEU A 245 11.26 -15.11 32.92
C LEU A 245 12.64 -14.45 32.95
N ILE A 246 13.41 -14.63 34.03
CA ILE A 246 14.76 -14.07 34.16
C ILE A 246 15.78 -14.92 33.39
N SER A 247 15.66 -16.25 33.40
CA SER A 247 16.61 -17.17 32.75
C SER A 247 16.48 -17.22 31.24
N THR A 248 15.29 -16.94 30.68
CA THR A 248 15.05 -16.93 29.23
C THR A 248 15.36 -15.60 28.55
N GLY A 249 15.71 -14.56 29.31
CA GLY A 249 16.01 -13.24 28.75
C GLY A 249 14.84 -12.64 27.96
N SER A 250 15.13 -11.86 26.91
CA SER A 250 14.12 -11.19 26.09
C SER A 250 13.46 -12.09 25.03
N SER A 251 13.72 -13.41 25.04
CA SER A 251 13.19 -14.34 24.03
C SER A 251 11.67 -14.45 24.14
N THR A 252 10.99 -14.17 23.02
CA THR A 252 9.53 -14.25 22.93
C THR A 252 9.06 -15.71 23.02
N ALA A 253 9.82 -16.64 22.43
CA ALA A 253 9.55 -18.06 22.49
C ALA A 253 9.68 -18.61 23.91
N GLY A 254 10.74 -18.21 24.63
CA GLY A 254 10.96 -18.61 26.03
C GLY A 254 9.84 -18.13 26.95
N MET A 255 9.42 -16.89 26.80
CA MET A 255 8.34 -16.32 27.61
C MET A 255 7.00 -17.06 27.44
N ARG A 256 6.70 -17.52 26.22
CA ARG A 256 5.48 -18.30 25.94
C ARG A 256 5.56 -19.71 26.52
N LEU A 257 6.69 -20.40 26.36
CA LEU A 257 6.88 -21.74 26.88
C LEU A 257 6.85 -21.75 28.43
N VAL A 258 7.45 -20.74 29.07
CA VAL A 258 7.36 -20.54 30.52
C VAL A 258 5.91 -20.34 30.95
N GLY A 259 5.11 -19.56 30.20
CA GLY A 259 3.68 -19.37 30.45
C GLY A 259 2.87 -20.67 30.36
N ASP A 260 3.11 -21.47 29.33
CA ASP A 260 2.43 -22.76 29.11
C ASP A 260 2.78 -23.78 30.19
N LEU A 261 4.06 -23.92 30.54
CA LEU A 261 4.51 -24.83 31.60
C LEU A 261 4.04 -24.39 32.99
N ALA A 262 3.96 -23.08 33.25
CA ALA A 262 3.37 -22.56 34.47
C ALA A 262 1.86 -22.85 34.57
N ALA A 263 1.13 -22.77 33.45
CA ALA A 263 -0.28 -23.17 33.40
C ALA A 263 -0.43 -24.67 33.70
N LEU A 264 0.40 -25.52 33.11
CA LEU A 264 0.45 -26.95 33.38
C LEU A 264 0.80 -27.27 34.83
N ASN A 265 1.75 -26.56 35.43
CA ASN A 265 2.11 -26.76 36.83
C ASN A 265 0.90 -26.47 37.75
N ARG A 266 0.15 -25.40 37.47
CA ARG A 266 -1.07 -25.07 38.24
C ARG A 266 -2.17 -26.11 38.08
N GLU A 267 -2.37 -26.63 36.87
CA GLU A 267 -3.34 -27.68 36.58
C GLU A 267 -3.05 -28.94 37.42
N HIS A 268 -1.79 -29.32 37.53
CA HIS A 268 -1.37 -30.57 38.15
C HIS A 268 -1.00 -30.46 39.63
N ALA A 269 -0.71 -29.26 40.15
CA ALA A 269 -0.50 -29.03 41.57
C ALA A 269 -1.73 -29.44 42.40
N ALA A 270 -2.94 -29.26 41.87
CA ALA A 270 -4.18 -29.72 42.50
C ALA A 270 -4.30 -31.26 42.58
N SER A 271 -3.53 -31.99 41.76
CA SER A 271 -3.50 -33.46 41.72
C SER A 271 -2.34 -34.08 42.51
N GLY A 272 -1.53 -33.26 43.21
CA GLY A 272 -0.47 -33.74 44.10
C GLY A 272 0.88 -34.05 43.44
N LEU A 273 1.06 -33.70 42.16
CA LEU A 273 2.35 -33.84 41.47
C LEU A 273 3.17 -32.56 41.58
N ARG A 274 4.40 -32.66 42.09
CA ARG A 274 5.37 -31.56 42.12
C ARG A 274 6.19 -31.54 40.83
N LEU A 275 6.04 -30.47 40.07
CA LEU A 275 6.76 -30.27 38.81
C LEU A 275 7.98 -29.38 39.02
N HIS A 276 9.16 -29.87 38.67
CA HIS A 276 10.41 -29.11 38.61
C HIS A 276 10.68 -28.71 37.17
N GLN A 277 10.97 -27.43 36.93
CA GLN A 277 11.16 -26.90 35.57
C GLN A 277 12.51 -26.23 35.44
N GLN A 278 13.23 -26.52 34.36
CA GLN A 278 14.49 -25.87 34.03
C GLN A 278 14.50 -25.50 32.54
N LEU A 279 14.72 -24.22 32.25
CA LEU A 279 14.80 -23.71 30.88
C LEU A 279 16.11 -22.93 30.69
N SER A 280 16.88 -23.28 29.66
CA SER A 280 18.14 -22.62 29.32
C SER A 280 18.38 -22.54 27.80
N ASP A 281 19.13 -21.52 27.38
CA ASP A 281 19.68 -21.36 26.02
C ASP A 281 18.66 -21.40 24.87
N LEU A 282 17.41 -21.01 25.13
CA LEU A 282 16.32 -21.03 24.16
C LEU A 282 16.57 -20.07 22.98
N PRO A 283 16.11 -20.43 21.76
CA PRO A 283 16.13 -19.50 20.63
C PRO A 283 15.18 -18.31 20.83
N ASP A 284 15.46 -17.19 20.16
CA ASP A 284 14.65 -15.96 20.27
C ASP A 284 13.22 -16.15 19.71
N GLU A 285 13.11 -16.91 18.63
CA GLU A 285 11.86 -17.23 17.95
C GLU A 285 11.76 -18.72 17.63
N LEU A 286 10.56 -19.28 17.80
CA LEU A 286 10.17 -20.60 17.34
C LEU A 286 8.89 -20.46 16.52
N PRO A 287 8.71 -21.27 15.45
CA PRO A 287 7.45 -21.31 14.74
C PRO A 287 6.29 -21.67 15.67
N ASP A 288 5.14 -21.01 15.50
CA ASP A 288 3.95 -21.23 16.34
C ASP A 288 3.50 -22.70 16.38
N GLU A 289 3.61 -23.38 15.24
CA GLU A 289 3.26 -24.80 15.10
C GLU A 289 4.18 -25.70 15.93
N VAL A 290 5.48 -25.39 15.96
CA VAL A 290 6.48 -26.12 16.77
C VAL A 290 6.21 -25.91 18.25
N LEU A 291 5.95 -24.67 18.67
CA LEU A 291 5.63 -24.35 20.05
C LEU A 291 4.37 -25.10 20.53
N ALA A 292 3.32 -25.09 19.71
CA ALA A 292 2.07 -25.80 20.02
C ALA A 292 2.28 -27.33 20.11
N ALA A 293 3.05 -27.91 19.17
CA ALA A 293 3.36 -29.33 19.16
C ALA A 293 4.15 -29.75 20.42
N VAL A 294 5.16 -28.98 20.79
CA VAL A 294 5.99 -29.23 21.98
C VAL A 294 5.17 -29.08 23.27
N SER A 295 4.40 -28.00 23.42
CA SER A 295 3.54 -27.81 24.61
C SER A 295 2.51 -28.94 24.76
N ALA A 296 1.93 -29.41 23.65
CA ALA A 296 1.00 -30.54 23.66
C ALA A 296 1.69 -31.87 24.02
N ALA A 297 2.89 -32.12 23.49
CA ALA A 297 3.68 -33.30 23.79
C ALA A 297 4.10 -33.36 25.27
N VAL A 298 4.55 -32.24 25.84
CA VAL A 298 4.89 -32.15 27.27
C VAL A 298 3.66 -32.37 28.15
N ARG A 299 2.52 -31.75 27.80
CA ARG A 299 1.24 -31.97 28.50
C ARG A 299 0.87 -33.45 28.54
N GLU A 300 0.98 -34.12 27.41
CA GLU A 300 0.67 -35.55 27.31
C GLU A 300 1.65 -36.39 28.14
N ALA A 301 2.96 -36.10 28.10
CA ALA A 301 3.94 -36.78 28.94
C ALA A 301 3.60 -36.65 30.43
N LEU A 302 3.28 -35.43 30.91
CA LEU A 302 2.90 -35.19 32.30
C LEU A 302 1.58 -35.88 32.69
N ASN A 303 0.59 -35.91 31.79
CA ASN A 303 -0.65 -36.68 32.00
C ASN A 303 -0.35 -38.17 32.22
N ASN A 304 0.61 -38.72 31.48
CA ASN A 304 1.02 -40.11 31.63
C ASN A 304 1.74 -40.35 32.96
N VAL A 305 2.58 -39.41 33.41
CA VAL A 305 3.17 -39.46 34.75
C VAL A 305 2.07 -39.56 35.81
N LEU A 306 1.05 -38.70 35.76
CA LEU A 306 -0.04 -38.68 36.74
C LEU A 306 -0.86 -39.97 36.76
N ARG A 307 -1.22 -40.48 35.58
CA ARG A 307 -2.11 -41.64 35.46
C ARG A 307 -1.40 -42.95 35.77
N HIS A 308 -0.10 -43.03 35.46
CA HIS A 308 0.59 -44.32 35.38
C HIS A 308 1.85 -44.44 36.24
N SER A 309 2.60 -43.36 36.51
CA SER A 309 3.89 -43.50 37.19
C SER A 309 3.74 -43.83 38.68
N GLY A 310 2.74 -43.24 39.37
CA GLY A 310 2.68 -43.24 40.84
C GLY A 310 3.73 -42.34 41.51
N ALA A 311 4.48 -41.55 40.73
CA ALA A 311 5.44 -40.57 41.24
C ALA A 311 4.71 -39.35 41.81
N THR A 312 5.33 -38.72 42.81
CA THR A 312 4.90 -37.43 43.38
C THR A 312 5.73 -36.26 42.86
N GLU A 313 6.75 -36.53 42.05
CA GLU A 313 7.68 -35.56 41.48
C GLU A 313 7.96 -35.87 39.99
N ALA A 314 8.06 -34.82 39.18
CA ALA A 314 8.47 -34.89 37.79
C ALA A 314 9.36 -33.69 37.42
N TRP A 315 10.26 -33.88 36.46
CA TRP A 315 11.20 -32.87 35.97
C TRP A 315 10.95 -32.58 34.49
N VAL A 316 10.86 -31.31 34.13
CA VAL A 316 10.78 -30.83 32.74
C VAL A 316 11.99 -29.95 32.48
N THR A 317 12.86 -30.40 31.60
CA THR A 317 14.05 -29.65 31.18
C THR A 317 13.90 -29.25 29.73
N VAL A 318 14.08 -27.96 29.43
CA VAL A 318 14.08 -27.43 28.06
C VAL A 318 15.41 -26.73 27.81
N THR A 319 16.12 -27.20 26.80
CA THR A 319 17.41 -26.64 26.40
C THR A 319 17.37 -26.28 24.92
N GLY A 320 17.71 -25.05 24.56
CA GLY A 320 18.03 -24.74 23.17
C GLY A 320 19.43 -25.26 22.83
N GLU A 321 19.60 -25.84 21.64
CA GLU A 321 20.91 -26.29 21.17
C GLU A 321 21.59 -25.18 20.36
N GLN A 322 22.72 -24.69 20.84
CA GLN A 322 23.53 -23.66 20.15
C GLN A 322 24.47 -24.26 19.09
N ALA A 323 24.78 -25.55 19.19
CA ALA A 323 25.77 -26.23 18.35
C ALA A 323 25.08 -27.19 17.36
N GLY A 324 24.73 -26.69 16.18
CA GLY A 324 24.28 -27.53 15.06
C GLY A 324 23.36 -26.81 14.08
N GLN A 325 22.25 -26.23 14.56
CA GLN A 325 21.28 -25.49 13.75
C GLN A 325 20.62 -24.35 14.58
N PRO A 326 20.55 -23.11 14.07
CA PRO A 326 19.81 -22.03 14.72
C PRO A 326 18.33 -22.41 14.89
N GLY A 327 17.78 -22.29 16.09
CA GLY A 327 16.38 -22.62 16.39
C GLY A 327 16.14 -24.01 16.98
N ALA A 328 17.18 -24.82 17.19
CA ALA A 328 17.02 -26.16 17.74
C ALA A 328 16.63 -26.15 19.24
N ILE A 329 15.74 -27.06 19.63
CA ILE A 329 15.30 -27.27 21.01
C ILE A 329 15.25 -28.75 21.36
N ARG A 330 15.57 -29.06 22.61
CA ARG A 330 15.45 -30.37 23.23
C ARG A 330 14.66 -30.24 24.54
N VAL A 331 13.71 -31.14 24.75
CA VAL A 331 12.85 -31.19 25.92
C VAL A 331 12.93 -32.58 26.52
N ALA A 332 13.13 -32.68 27.83
CA ALA A 332 13.08 -33.92 28.57
C ALA A 332 12.02 -33.84 29.66
N VAL A 333 11.14 -34.84 29.73
CA VAL A 333 10.16 -35.04 30.81
C VAL A 333 10.50 -36.33 31.54
N THR A 334 10.92 -36.23 32.80
CA THR A 334 11.40 -37.37 33.59
C THR A 334 10.60 -37.53 34.88
N ASP A 335 10.27 -38.76 35.25
CA ASP A 335 9.67 -39.13 36.53
C ASP A 335 10.45 -40.26 37.22
N ARG A 336 10.31 -40.38 38.54
CA ARG A 336 10.89 -41.46 39.37
C ARG A 336 9.82 -42.44 39.88
N GLY A 337 8.85 -42.76 39.03
CA GLY A 337 7.76 -43.66 39.35
C GLY A 337 8.09 -45.12 39.07
N ARG A 338 7.04 -45.93 38.93
CA ARG A 338 7.16 -47.39 38.79
C ARG A 338 7.81 -47.86 37.48
N GLY A 339 7.96 -46.99 36.48
CA GLY A 339 8.43 -47.32 35.14
C GLY A 339 7.62 -48.43 34.45
N PHE A 340 8.01 -48.79 33.23
CA PHE A 340 7.39 -49.89 32.50
C PHE A 340 8.37 -50.50 31.49
N ASP A 341 8.10 -51.75 31.07
CA ASP A 341 8.88 -52.38 30.01
C ASP A 341 8.44 -51.83 28.64
N VAL A 342 9.32 -51.03 28.03
CA VAL A 342 9.13 -50.37 26.73
C VAL A 342 8.92 -51.37 25.57
N ALA A 343 9.45 -52.60 25.69
CA ALA A 343 9.31 -53.66 24.68
C ALA A 343 8.03 -54.50 24.88
N GLY A 344 7.55 -54.61 26.11
CA GLY A 344 6.36 -55.38 26.49
C GLY A 344 5.01 -54.69 26.23
N VAL A 345 4.99 -53.36 26.02
CA VAL A 345 3.76 -52.60 25.77
C VAL A 345 3.25 -52.84 24.34
N ARG A 346 2.35 -53.82 24.17
CA ARG A 346 1.54 -54.00 22.96
C ARG A 346 0.23 -53.21 23.12
N GLY A 347 0.09 -52.09 22.39
CA GLY A 347 -1.19 -51.39 22.27
C GLY A 347 -1.41 -50.13 23.14
N GLY A 348 -0.36 -49.47 23.62
CA GLY A 348 -0.47 -48.14 24.24
C GLY A 348 -0.63 -47.04 23.20
N ILE A 349 -1.86 -46.80 22.71
CA ILE A 349 -2.22 -45.81 21.67
C ILE A 349 -1.84 -44.36 22.07
N GLY A 350 -1.66 -44.08 23.38
CA GLY A 350 -1.41 -42.72 23.89
C GLY A 350 0.00 -42.17 23.63
N LEU A 351 1.06 -42.87 24.07
CA LEU A 351 2.39 -42.26 24.19
C LEU A 351 3.16 -42.21 22.86
N ARG A 352 3.29 -43.35 22.14
CA ARG A 352 4.06 -43.42 20.89
C ARG A 352 3.35 -42.79 19.70
N GLN A 353 2.02 -42.85 19.62
CA GLN A 353 1.28 -42.29 18.48
C GLN A 353 0.90 -40.82 18.70
N SER A 354 0.52 -40.38 19.90
CA SER A 354 0.13 -38.97 20.12
C SER A 354 1.33 -38.03 20.21
N ILE A 355 2.44 -38.45 20.84
CA ILE A 355 3.62 -37.57 20.99
C ILE A 355 4.49 -37.61 19.72
N ALA A 356 4.78 -38.79 19.18
CA ALA A 356 5.62 -38.89 17.99
C ALA A 356 4.92 -38.30 16.75
N ALA A 357 3.64 -38.59 16.50
CA ALA A 357 2.96 -38.06 15.30
C ALA A 357 2.90 -36.52 15.29
N ARG A 358 2.66 -35.88 16.45
CA ARG A 358 2.61 -34.42 16.54
C ARG A 358 3.97 -33.76 16.33
N LEU A 359 5.04 -34.40 16.80
CA LEU A 359 6.40 -33.90 16.56
C LEU A 359 6.86 -34.19 15.13
N ASP A 360 6.46 -35.33 14.56
CA ASP A 360 6.73 -35.68 13.16
C ASP A 360 6.09 -34.66 12.20
N GLU A 361 4.85 -34.21 12.49
CA GLU A 361 4.13 -33.20 11.69
C GLU A 361 4.90 -31.87 11.58
N VAL A 362 5.69 -31.51 12.59
CA VAL A 362 6.50 -30.29 12.61
C VAL A 362 7.99 -30.55 12.28
N GLY A 363 8.36 -31.77 11.91
CA GLY A 363 9.74 -32.14 11.57
C GLY A 363 10.67 -32.38 12.78
N GLY A 364 10.10 -32.65 13.95
CA GLY A 364 10.81 -33.03 15.17
C GLY A 364 10.85 -34.55 15.40
N GLY A 365 11.31 -34.96 16.57
CA GLY A 365 11.36 -36.36 16.98
C GLY A 365 11.14 -36.54 18.48
N SER A 366 10.87 -37.78 18.87
CA SER A 366 10.76 -38.16 20.28
C SER A 366 11.32 -39.55 20.55
N ALA A 367 11.75 -39.77 21.80
CA ALA A 367 12.21 -41.04 22.32
C ALA A 367 11.64 -41.24 23.73
N VAL A 368 11.38 -42.49 24.10
CA VAL A 368 10.91 -42.87 25.43
C VAL A 368 11.84 -43.93 25.98
N ASP A 369 12.38 -43.66 27.15
CA ASP A 369 13.19 -44.57 27.94
C ASP A 369 12.48 -44.89 29.26
N SER A 370 12.34 -46.17 29.59
CA SER A 370 11.70 -46.62 30.83
C SER A 370 12.08 -48.05 31.15
N GLU A 371 12.31 -48.31 32.44
CA GLU A 371 12.49 -49.65 32.96
C GLU A 371 11.64 -49.82 34.23
N PRO A 372 11.04 -51.00 34.47
CA PRO A 372 10.32 -51.27 35.71
C PRO A 372 11.18 -50.97 36.95
N GLY A 373 10.69 -50.07 37.79
CA GLY A 373 11.35 -49.61 39.02
C GLY A 373 12.33 -48.44 38.86
N GLN A 374 12.64 -47.99 37.64
CA GLN A 374 13.59 -46.89 37.37
C GLN A 374 12.91 -45.57 36.96
N GLY A 375 11.60 -45.59 36.69
CA GLY A 375 10.85 -44.42 36.22
C GLY A 375 10.74 -44.34 34.69
N THR A 376 10.41 -43.15 34.19
CA THR A 376 10.22 -42.89 32.75
C THR A 376 10.92 -41.59 32.38
N SER A 377 11.58 -41.56 31.22
CA SER A 377 12.09 -40.35 30.58
C SER A 377 11.57 -40.26 29.14
N VAL A 378 10.94 -39.13 28.82
CA VAL A 378 10.46 -38.81 27.47
C VAL A 378 11.29 -37.66 26.93
N GLU A 379 12.08 -37.92 25.90
CA GLU A 379 12.85 -36.90 25.19
C GLU A 379 12.13 -36.47 23.91
N LEU A 380 12.08 -35.17 23.67
CA LEU A 380 11.53 -34.53 22.48
C LEU A 380 12.62 -33.61 21.89
N TRP A 381 12.73 -33.52 20.58
CA TRP A 381 13.67 -32.60 19.93
C TRP A 381 13.11 -32.04 18.62
N TRP A 382 13.57 -30.86 18.26
CA TRP A 382 13.27 -30.21 16.99
C TRP A 382 14.44 -29.30 16.58
N PRO A 383 14.85 -29.28 15.29
CA PRO A 383 14.46 -30.20 14.22
C PRO A 383 15.10 -31.60 14.38
N ARG A 384 14.63 -32.58 13.59
CA ARG A 384 15.15 -33.96 13.59
C ARG A 384 16.51 -34.13 12.91
#